data_AF-A0A401I161-F1
#
_entry.id   AF-A0A401I161-F1
#
_cell.length_a   1.000
_cell.length_b   1.000
_cell.length_c   1.000
_cell.angle_alpha   90.00
_cell.angle_beta   90.00
_cell.angle_gamma   90.00
#
_symmetry.space_group_name_H-M   'P 1'
#
loop_
_entity.id
_entity.type
_entity.pdbx_description
1 polymer ?
#
loop_
_entity_poly.entity_id
_entity_poly.type
_entity_poly.pdbx_seq_one_letter_code
_entity_poly.pdbx_strand_id
1 'polypeptide(L)'
;MQIKLFDSELKIMDVLWKNGDTTAKRLAEMLKEQVGWNKTTTYTLIKRCIDKGAIERIEPNFVCRPLVTIEQARELEVTELINKMYDGATDKLVASLLGSKNLQPEEIERLKKLINSLE
;
A
#
# COMPACT_ATOMS: atom_id res chain seq x y z
N MET A 1 0.66 5.42 15.81
CA MET A 1 1.98 5.27 15.18
C MET A 1 1.73 5.12 13.68
N GLN A 2 2.18 6.04 12.83
CA GLN A 2 1.93 5.95 11.38
C GLN A 2 2.97 5.00 10.76
N ILE A 3 2.50 3.91 10.14
CA ILE A 3 3.36 2.91 9.52
C ILE A 3 3.58 3.34 8.07
N LYS A 4 4.74 3.94 7.79
CA LYS A 4 5.13 4.32 6.44
C LYS A 4 5.90 3.20 5.76
N LEU A 5 5.34 2.70 4.66
CA LEU A 5 5.95 1.67 3.82
C LEU A 5 6.57 2.32 2.58
N PHE A 6 7.78 1.90 2.24
CA PHE A 6 8.46 2.29 1.01
C PHE A 6 8.21 1.25 -0.10
N ASP A 7 8.51 1.58 -1.35
CA ASP A 7 8.26 0.74 -2.53
C ASP A 7 8.68 -0.72 -2.37
N SER A 8 9.84 -0.95 -1.73
CA SER A 8 10.34 -2.31 -1.52
C SER A 8 9.56 -3.09 -0.45
N GLU A 9 9.05 -2.40 0.57
CA GLU A 9 8.22 -2.98 1.62
C GLU A 9 6.79 -3.20 1.12
N LEU A 10 6.27 -2.27 0.31
CA LEU A 10 4.98 -2.40 -0.37
C LEU A 10 4.93 -3.65 -1.26
N LYS A 11 6.03 -4.01 -1.93
CA LYS A 11 6.09 -5.27 -2.70
C LYS A 11 5.90 -6.52 -1.84
N ILE A 12 6.43 -6.53 -0.61
CA ILE A 12 6.19 -7.65 0.32
C ILE A 12 4.74 -7.65 0.78
N MET A 13 4.23 -6.47 1.14
CA MET A 13 2.86 -6.32 1.60
C MET A 13 1.84 -6.68 0.51
N ASP A 14 2.10 -6.37 -0.76
CA ASP A 14 1.27 -6.77 -1.89
C ASP A 14 1.12 -8.29 -2.01
N VAL A 15 2.22 -9.03 -1.81
CA VAL A 15 2.16 -10.49 -1.76
C VAL A 15 1.36 -10.98 -0.56
N LEU A 16 1.53 -10.37 0.61
CA LEU A 16 0.78 -10.73 1.83
C LEU A 16 -0.70 -10.38 1.75
N TRP A 17 -1.08 -9.24 1.17
CA TRP A 17 -2.49 -8.85 0.99
C TRP A 17 -3.19 -9.78 0.00
N LYS A 18 -2.47 -10.29 -1.00
CA LYS A 18 -3.02 -11.24 -1.98
C LYS A 18 -3.16 -12.66 -1.45
N ASN A 19 -2.20 -13.12 -0.63
CA ASN A 19 -2.10 -14.52 -0.22
C ASN A 19 -2.45 -14.76 1.26
N GLY A 20 -2.62 -13.71 2.05
CA GLY A 20 -2.76 -13.79 3.51
C GLY A 20 -1.45 -14.21 4.19
N ASP A 21 -1.58 -14.79 5.38
CA ASP A 21 -0.48 -15.29 6.21
C ASP A 21 0.44 -16.23 5.41
N THR A 22 1.69 -15.81 5.20
CA THR A 22 2.63 -16.51 4.31
C THR A 22 4.00 -16.65 4.97
N THR A 23 4.66 -17.81 4.84
CA THR A 23 6.01 -18.00 5.40
C THR A 23 7.05 -17.11 4.72
N ALA A 24 8.05 -16.65 5.49
CA ALA A 24 9.17 -15.87 4.95
C ALA A 24 9.91 -16.60 3.81
N LYS A 25 9.96 -17.94 3.87
CA LYS A 25 10.51 -18.78 2.79
C LYS A 25 9.69 -18.64 1.51
N ARG A 26 8.36 -18.77 1.60
CA ARG A 26 7.48 -18.68 0.43
C ARG A 26 7.44 -17.27 -0.14
N LEU A 27 7.47 -16.23 0.70
CA LEU A 27 7.63 -14.84 0.24
C LEU A 27 8.93 -14.66 -0.57
N ALA A 28 10.05 -15.24 -0.10
CA ALA A 28 11.31 -15.17 -0.83
C ALA A 28 11.27 -15.88 -2.19
N GLU A 29 10.56 -17.00 -2.31
CA GLU A 29 10.34 -17.68 -3.60
C GLU A 29 9.51 -16.80 -4.55
N MET A 30 8.36 -16.30 -4.09
CA MET A 30 7.47 -15.47 -4.92
C MET A 30 8.13 -14.16 -5.36
N LEU A 31 8.84 -13.48 -4.46
CA LEU A 31 9.53 -12.22 -4.78
C LEU A 31 10.77 -12.43 -5.66
N LYS A 32 11.39 -13.62 -5.61
CA LYS A 32 12.43 -13.98 -6.57
C LYS A 32 11.86 -14.08 -7.98
N GLU A 33 10.69 -14.67 -8.14
CA GLU A 33 10.03 -14.82 -9.44
C GLU A 33 9.47 -13.49 -9.97
N GLN A 34 8.85 -12.68 -9.10
CA GLN A 34 8.19 -11.43 -9.52
C GLN A 34 9.16 -10.28 -9.77
N VAL A 35 10.19 -10.14 -8.93
CA VAL A 35 11.08 -8.95 -8.95
C VAL A 35 12.57 -9.30 -8.90
N GLY A 36 12.93 -10.58 -8.98
CA GLY A 36 14.32 -11.03 -9.04
C GLY A 36 15.10 -10.93 -7.73
N TRP A 37 14.43 -10.74 -6.59
CA TRP A 37 15.13 -10.59 -5.31
C TRP A 37 15.73 -11.90 -4.81
N ASN A 38 16.94 -11.82 -4.27
CA ASN A 38 17.53 -12.94 -3.56
C ASN A 38 16.89 -13.09 -2.17
N LYS A 39 17.06 -14.28 -1.58
CA LYS A 39 16.49 -14.62 -0.26
C LYS A 39 16.90 -13.63 0.83
N THR A 40 18.16 -13.20 0.85
CA THR A 40 18.70 -12.29 1.87
C THR A 40 18.03 -10.91 1.82
N THR A 41 17.80 -10.38 0.61
CA THR A 41 17.10 -9.12 0.38
C THR A 41 15.67 -9.21 0.93
N THR A 42 14.94 -10.27 0.58
CA THR A 42 13.58 -10.47 1.07
C THR A 42 13.52 -10.56 2.59
N TYR A 43 14.40 -11.33 3.22
CA TYR A 43 14.43 -11.45 4.69
C TYR A 43 14.79 -10.13 5.38
N THR A 44 15.70 -9.34 4.80
CA THR A 44 16.06 -8.02 5.31
C THR A 44 14.87 -7.07 5.28
N LEU A 45 14.12 -7.08 4.17
CA LEU A 45 12.94 -6.24 4.02
C LEU A 45 11.77 -6.72 4.89
N ILE A 46 11.56 -8.04 5.04
CA ILE A 46 10.58 -8.59 6.01
C ILE A 46 10.91 -8.09 7.41
N LYS A 47 12.18 -8.14 7.81
CA LYS A 47 12.61 -7.63 9.11
C LYS A 47 12.27 -6.14 9.28
N ARG A 48 12.53 -5.31 8.27
CA ARG A 48 12.15 -3.89 8.31
C ARG A 48 10.65 -3.69 8.46
N CYS A 49 9.84 -4.48 7.76
CA CYS A 49 8.38 -4.44 7.93
C CYS A 49 7.94 -4.84 9.34
N ILE A 50 8.61 -5.81 9.97
CA ILE A 50 8.38 -6.20 11.37
C ILE A 50 8.77 -5.06 12.31
N ASP A 51 9.97 -4.48 12.13
CA ASP A 51 10.47 -3.37 12.95
C ASP A 51 9.54 -2.14 12.88
N LYS A 52 8.85 -1.96 11.75
CA LYS A 52 7.83 -0.92 11.53
C LYS A 52 6.44 -1.28 12.08
N GLY A 53 6.21 -2.50 12.55
CA GLY A 53 4.91 -2.98 13.00
C GLY A 53 3.92 -3.27 11.85
N ALA A 54 4.39 -3.37 10.61
CA ALA A 54 3.56 -3.69 9.45
C ALA A 54 3.28 -5.19 9.31
N ILE A 55 4.18 -6.02 9.85
CA ILE A 55 4.11 -7.48 9.80
C ILE A 55 4.35 -8.03 11.20
N GLU A 56 3.57 -9.04 11.59
CA GLU A 56 3.83 -9.89 12.73
C GLU A 56 4.52 -11.18 12.28
N ARG A 57 5.52 -11.63 13.03
CA ARG A 57 6.13 -12.96 12.87
C ARG A 57 5.44 -13.95 13.81
N ILE A 58 4.91 -15.02 13.26
CA ILE A 58 4.25 -16.10 13.99
C ILE A 58 5.07 -17.38 13.86
N GLU A 59 5.23 -18.08 14.98
CA GLU A 59 5.84 -19.40 15.04
C GLU A 59 4.76 -20.50 15.15
N PRO A 60 5.04 -21.72 14.66
CA PRO A 60 6.29 -22.16 14.03
C PRO A 60 6.42 -21.71 12.55
N ASN A 61 7.65 -21.77 12.00
CA ASN A 61 7.99 -21.60 10.58
C ASN A 61 8.11 -20.17 10.05
N PHE A 62 8.21 -19.18 10.93
CA PHE A 62 8.35 -17.77 10.52
C PHE A 62 7.26 -17.36 9.51
N VAL A 63 6.01 -17.53 9.92
CA VAL A 63 4.84 -17.02 9.18
C VAL A 63 4.80 -15.51 9.32
N CYS A 64 4.70 -14.80 8.21
CA CYS A 64 4.54 -13.35 8.15
C CYS A 64 3.05 -13.05 8.01
N ARG A 65 2.47 -12.40 9.02
CA ARG A 65 1.08 -11.92 9.02
C ARG A 65 1.06 -10.41 8.80
N PRO A 66 0.31 -9.89 7.80
CA PRO A 66 0.16 -8.45 7.64
C PRO A 66 -0.69 -7.89 8.80
N LEU A 67 -0.20 -6.82 9.45
CA LEU A 67 -0.92 -6.08 10.49
C LEU A 67 -1.59 -4.80 9.97
N VAL A 68 -1.24 -4.40 8.75
CA VAL A 68 -1.77 -3.21 8.07
C VAL A 68 -2.50 -3.66 6.83
N THR A 69 -3.69 -3.12 6.59
CA THR A 69 -4.46 -3.40 5.36
C THR A 69 -3.99 -2.52 4.20
N ILE A 70 -4.33 -2.91 2.98
CA ILE A 70 -4.00 -2.12 1.80
C ILE A 70 -4.71 -0.75 1.80
N GLU A 71 -5.92 -0.68 2.36
CA GLU A 71 -6.68 0.56 2.50
C GLU A 71 -5.98 1.52 3.47
N GLN A 72 -5.54 1.04 4.62
CA GLN A 72 -4.80 1.85 5.60
C GLN A 72 -3.48 2.38 5.03
N ALA A 73 -2.74 1.54 4.29
CA ALA A 73 -1.51 1.96 3.64
C ALA A 73 -1.77 3.06 2.58
N ARG A 74 -2.83 2.90 1.77
CA ARG A 74 -3.24 3.88 0.75
C ARG A 74 -3.70 5.19 1.35
N GLU A 75 -4.50 5.14 2.41
CA GLU A 75 -5.01 6.35 3.08
C GLU A 75 -3.85 7.20 3.61
N LEU A 76 -2.89 6.56 4.29
CA LEU A 76 -1.69 7.24 4.78
C LEU A 76 -0.88 7.90 3.64
N GLU A 77 -0.69 7.19 2.53
CA GLU A 77 0.06 7.71 1.38
C GLU A 77 -0.66 8.90 0.71
N VAL A 78 -1.99 8.82 0.57
CA VAL A 78 -2.80 9.93 0.04
C VAL A 78 -2.74 11.14 0.97
N THR A 79 -2.87 10.94 2.29
CA THR A 79 -2.75 12.02 3.28
C THR A 79 -1.37 12.67 3.22
N GLU A 80 -0.29 11.89 3.12
CA GLU A 80 1.07 12.43 2.97
C GLU A 80 1.24 13.21 1.65
N LEU A 81 0.68 12.72 0.55
CA LEU A 81 0.71 13.40 -0.75
C LEU A 81 0.01 14.76 -0.67
N ILE A 82 -1.20 14.81 -0.09
CA ILE A 82 -1.97 16.04 0.10
C ILE A 82 -1.16 17.04 0.93
N ASN A 83 -0.63 16.59 2.07
CA ASN A 83 0.15 17.46 2.95
C ASN A 83 1.43 17.98 2.29
N LYS A 84 2.15 17.12 1.55
CA LYS A 84 3.46 17.46 0.97
C LYS A 84 3.35 18.31 -0.30
N MET A 85 2.39 18.02 -1.18
CA MET A 85 2.32 18.62 -2.52
C MET A 85 1.21 19.68 -2.66
N TYR A 86 0.19 19.62 -1.80
CA TYR A 86 -0.98 20.49 -1.87
C TYR A 86 -1.23 21.25 -0.57
N ASP A 87 -0.26 21.26 0.36
CA ASP A 87 -0.33 21.98 1.64
C ASP A 87 -1.60 21.63 2.45
N GLY A 88 -1.98 20.36 2.41
CA GLY A 88 -3.17 19.86 3.11
C GLY A 88 -4.50 20.12 2.40
N ALA A 89 -4.49 20.80 1.25
CA ALA A 89 -5.70 21.15 0.50
C ALA A 89 -6.18 19.98 -0.39
N THR A 90 -7.09 19.17 0.15
CA THR A 90 -7.69 18.02 -0.57
C THR A 90 -8.47 18.44 -1.82
N ASP A 91 -9.19 19.57 -1.74
CA ASP A 91 -9.94 20.16 -2.85
C ASP A 91 -9.03 20.51 -4.04
N LYS A 92 -7.81 21.01 -3.79
CA LYS A 92 -6.82 21.30 -4.84
C LYS A 92 -6.29 20.05 -5.51
N LEU A 93 -6.07 18.97 -4.76
CA LEU A 93 -5.71 17.67 -5.33
C LEU A 93 -6.83 17.18 -6.27
N VAL A 94 -8.08 17.23 -5.81
CA VAL A 94 -9.24 16.85 -6.62
C VAL A 94 -9.35 17.72 -7.87
N ALA A 95 -9.26 19.05 -7.73
CA ALA A 95 -9.30 19.98 -8.86
C ALA A 95 -8.17 19.73 -9.87
N SER A 96 -6.96 19.40 -9.39
CA SER A 96 -5.84 19.04 -10.26
C SER A 96 -6.09 17.74 -11.02
N LEU A 97 -6.60 16.69 -10.34
CA LEU A 97 -6.99 15.42 -10.94
C LEU A 97 -8.08 15.57 -12.01
N LEU A 98 -9.08 16.43 -11.74
CA LEU A 98 -10.17 16.71 -12.67
C LEU A 98 -9.71 17.61 -13.83
N GLY A 99 -8.85 18.60 -13.57
CA GLY A 99 -8.37 19.55 -14.57
C GLY A 99 -7.28 19.01 -15.50
N SER A 100 -6.56 17.96 -15.09
CA SER A 100 -5.47 17.36 -15.87
C SER A 100 -5.88 16.14 -16.70
N LYS A 101 -7.13 15.66 -16.58
CA LYS A 101 -7.62 14.47 -17.29
C LYS A 101 -8.77 14.77 -18.25
N ASN A 102 -8.70 14.18 -19.44
CA ASN A 102 -9.86 13.90 -20.29
C ASN A 102 -10.66 12.75 -19.67
N LEU A 103 -11.37 13.02 -18.58
CA LEU A 103 -12.30 12.05 -17.99
C LEU A 103 -13.41 11.75 -18.98
N GLN A 104 -13.74 10.47 -19.12
CA GLN A 104 -14.88 10.06 -19.93
C GLN A 104 -16.18 10.52 -19.24
N PRO A 105 -17.24 10.81 -20.01
CA PRO A 105 -18.54 11.23 -19.45
C PRO A 105 -19.07 10.28 -18.36
N GLU A 106 -18.82 8.97 -18.51
CA GLU A 106 -19.22 7.96 -17.53
C GLU A 106 -18.44 8.04 -16.21
N GLU A 107 -17.15 8.38 -16.26
CA GLU A 107 -16.32 8.58 -15.06
C GLU A 107 -16.78 9.82 -14.29
N ILE A 108 -17.13 10.90 -15.01
CA ILE A 108 -17.69 12.11 -14.42
C ILE A 108 -19.02 11.80 -13.72
N GLU A 109 -19.88 11.01 -14.34
CA GLU A 109 -21.19 10.65 -13.76
C GLU A 109 -21.03 9.79 -12.50
N ARG A 110 -20.07 8.85 -12.48
CA ARG A 110 -19.73 8.08 -11.28
C ARG A 110 -19.21 8.98 -10.15
N LEU A 111 -18.36 9.95 -10.47
CA LEU A 111 -17.84 10.91 -9.50
C LEU A 111 -18.93 11.82 -8.92
N LYS A 112 -19.85 12.32 -9.77
CA LYS A 112 -21.02 13.10 -9.31
C LYS A 112 -21.90 12.30 -8.36
N LYS A 113 -22.18 11.03 -8.67
CA LYS A 113 -22.95 10.13 -7.79
C LYS A 113 -22.26 9.91 -6.45
N LEU A 114 -20.94 9.75 -6.45
CA LEU A 114 -20.13 9.65 -5.23
C LEU A 114 -20.26 10.91 -4.36
N ILE A 115 -20.12 12.10 -4.95
CA ILE A 115 -20.27 13.38 -4.22
C ILE A 115 -21.68 13.51 -3.65
N ASN A 116 -22.72 13.26 -4.46
CA ASN A 116 -24.11 13.33 -4.00
C ASN A 116 -24.45 12.30 -2.92
N SER A 117 -23.69 11.21 -2.80
CA SER A 117 -23.88 10.22 -1.73
C SER A 117 -23.20 10.58 -0.41
N LEU A 118 -22.40 11.66 -0.40
CA LEU A 118 -21.76 12.21 0.80
C LEU A 118 -22.58 13.35 1.42
N GLU A 119 -23.61 13.84 0.72
CA GLU A 119 -24.63 14.79 1.21
C GLU A 119 -25.79 14.06 1.92
#